data_AF-A0AAZ3RFN0-F1
#
_entry.id   AF-A0AAZ3RFN0-F1
#
_cell.length_a   1.000
_cell.length_b   1.000
_cell.length_c   1.000
_cell.angle_alpha   90.00
_cell.angle_beta   90.00
_cell.angle_gamma   90.00
#
_symmetry.space_group_name_H-M   'P 1'
#
loop_
_entity.id
_entity.type
_entity.pdbx_description
1 polymer ?
#
loop_
_entity_poly.entity_id
_entity_poly.type
_entity_poly.pdbx_seq_one_letter_code
_entity_poly.pdbx_strand_id
1 'polypeptide(L)'
;MGGCSSQSCHRCFFEYETERMIVVKSKVVGSVFRLIQFLILFYVIGYVCVVQKSYQETDSVISSVTTKVKGTGFTNTSDLGGRVWDVADYNIPPQLPNQSTICMSDSDCLEGSNDVRGNGIQTGLCMNYSETVKTCEVLSWCPLEIDINLPEHALLVAAEDFTVLIKNSVTYPKFNFHKRNILPDVNSSYLKQCEFNRKTDPDCPIFRLKDMVSEAEEDFQTMATRGGVLGIMIDWNCDLDWPEHYCGPKYSFRRLDNKIPENNVAPGYNFRFAKYYKTTDGRETRTLIKAYGIRFDVIVFGTAGKFNMVPTIVNVGAALTFLSLVSSVKWSHLQNTHYL
;
A
#
# COMPACT_ATOMS: atom_id res chain seq x y z
N MET A 1 0.94 -21.54 -63.18
CA MET A 1 0.99 -23.00 -62.96
C MET A 1 2.00 -23.59 -63.94
N GLY A 2 3.27 -23.67 -63.55
CA GLY A 2 4.30 -24.39 -64.30
C GLY A 2 4.60 -25.70 -63.57
N GLY A 3 4.44 -26.84 -64.23
CA GLY A 3 4.53 -28.16 -63.63
C GLY A 3 5.96 -28.61 -63.31
N CYS A 4 6.15 -29.16 -62.11
CA CYS A 4 7.37 -29.87 -61.73
C CYS A 4 7.38 -31.28 -62.36
N SER A 5 8.40 -31.57 -63.17
CA SER A 5 8.70 -32.92 -63.63
C SER A 5 9.56 -33.67 -62.59
N SER A 6 9.31 -34.97 -62.46
CA SER A 6 9.79 -35.88 -61.40
C SER A 6 11.33 -36.07 -61.29
N GLN A 7 12.13 -35.39 -62.12
CA GLN A 7 13.60 -35.47 -62.10
C GLN A 7 14.31 -34.21 -61.57
N SER A 8 13.58 -33.15 -61.19
CA SER A 8 14.15 -31.88 -60.67
C SER A 8 13.65 -31.48 -59.28
N CYS A 9 13.09 -32.40 -58.50
CA CYS A 9 12.49 -32.11 -57.19
C CYS A 9 13.49 -31.48 -56.19
N HIS A 10 14.78 -31.81 -56.28
CA HIS A 10 15.81 -31.20 -55.42
C HIS A 10 16.20 -29.78 -55.81
N ARG A 11 16.05 -29.37 -57.07
CA ARG A 11 16.44 -28.02 -57.51
C ARG A 11 15.46 -26.95 -57.04
N CYS A 12 14.16 -27.24 -57.09
CA CYS A 12 13.13 -26.32 -56.61
C CYS A 12 13.21 -26.09 -55.08
N PHE A 13 13.72 -27.05 -54.31
CA PHE A 13 13.87 -26.90 -52.86
C PHE A 13 15.01 -25.95 -52.47
N PHE A 14 16.00 -25.74 -53.36
CA PHE A 14 17.14 -24.84 -53.14
C PHE A 14 17.03 -23.54 -53.97
N GLU A 15 15.89 -23.26 -54.59
CA GLU A 15 15.63 -21.98 -55.24
C GLU A 15 15.25 -20.93 -54.18
N TYR A 16 16.02 -19.84 -54.11
CA TYR A 16 15.74 -18.70 -53.25
C TYR A 16 15.33 -17.51 -54.11
N GLU A 17 14.09 -17.04 -53.93
CA GLU A 17 13.60 -15.83 -54.58
C GLU A 17 14.11 -14.58 -53.86
N THR A 18 14.60 -13.60 -54.63
CA THR A 18 15.09 -12.32 -54.12
C THR A 18 14.46 -11.17 -54.89
N GLU A 19 14.04 -10.13 -54.18
CA GLU A 19 13.47 -8.92 -54.79
C GLU A 19 14.53 -8.11 -55.55
N ARG A 20 14.17 -7.61 -56.73
CA ARG A 20 15.03 -6.68 -57.48
C ARG A 20 14.98 -5.30 -56.82
N MET A 21 16.08 -4.89 -56.22
CA MET A 21 16.18 -3.58 -55.55
C MET A 21 16.63 -2.46 -56.51
N ILE A 22 15.97 -1.30 -56.43
CA ILE A 22 16.36 -0.09 -57.16
C ILE A 22 17.08 0.86 -56.20
N VAL A 23 18.31 1.25 -56.55
CA VAL A 23 19.12 2.17 -55.74
C VAL A 23 18.97 3.60 -56.25
N VAL A 24 18.25 4.43 -55.50
CA VAL A 24 18.08 5.86 -55.82
C VAL A 24 19.26 6.68 -55.27
N LYS A 25 20.06 7.27 -56.15
CA LYS A 25 21.21 8.12 -55.77
C LYS A 25 20.80 9.59 -55.65
N SER A 26 20.26 9.99 -54.50
CA SER A 26 19.94 11.40 -54.18
C SER A 26 20.42 11.76 -52.78
N LYS A 27 21.16 12.89 -52.66
CA LYS A 27 21.69 13.37 -51.37
C LYS A 27 20.58 13.76 -50.38
N VAL A 28 19.51 14.39 -50.87
CA VAL A 28 18.38 14.83 -50.04
C VAL A 28 17.60 13.63 -49.53
N VAL A 29 17.25 12.70 -50.42
CA VAL A 29 16.52 11.48 -50.07
C VAL A 29 17.35 10.59 -49.14
N GLY A 30 18.65 10.42 -49.40
CA GLY A 30 19.53 9.66 -48.52
C GLY A 30 19.63 10.26 -47.11
N SER A 31 19.80 11.59 -47.01
CA SER A 31 19.93 12.29 -45.72
C SER A 31 18.68 12.18 -44.87
N VAL A 32 17.50 12.40 -45.46
CA VAL A 32 16.21 12.25 -44.74
C VAL A 32 16.00 10.81 -44.27
N PHE A 33 16.36 9.82 -45.08
CA PHE A 33 16.24 8.40 -44.71
C PHE A 33 17.14 8.04 -43.52
N ARG A 34 18.41 8.47 -43.55
CA ARG A 34 19.35 8.25 -42.44
C ARG A 34 18.92 8.97 -41.16
N LEU A 35 18.35 10.17 -41.28
CA LEU A 35 17.82 10.91 -40.13
C LEU A 35 16.66 10.16 -39.46
N ILE A 36 15.70 9.66 -40.23
CA ILE A 36 14.57 8.90 -39.68
C ILE A 36 15.05 7.60 -39.02
N GLN A 37 15.97 6.87 -39.65
CA GLN A 37 16.57 5.67 -39.06
C GLN A 37 17.25 5.99 -37.73
N PHE A 38 18.00 7.10 -37.67
CA PHE A 38 18.66 7.54 -36.44
C PHE A 38 17.66 7.90 -35.34
N LEU A 39 16.58 8.60 -35.66
CA LEU A 39 15.52 8.94 -34.70
C LEU A 39 14.83 7.70 -34.13
N ILE A 40 14.52 6.71 -34.97
CA ILE A 40 13.92 5.45 -34.53
C ILE A 40 14.90 4.68 -33.65
N LEU A 41 16.16 4.58 -34.05
CA LEU A 41 17.18 3.89 -33.26
C LEU A 41 17.41 4.58 -31.91
N PHE A 42 17.43 5.92 -31.89
CA PHE A 42 17.50 6.69 -30.65
C PHE A 42 16.28 6.46 -29.76
N TYR A 43 15.06 6.42 -30.33
CA TYR A 43 13.85 6.11 -29.57
C TYR A 43 13.88 4.69 -28.99
N VAL A 44 14.23 3.67 -29.79
CA VAL A 44 14.28 2.29 -29.31
C VAL A 44 15.34 2.13 -28.23
N ILE A 45 16.57 2.58 -28.46
CA ILE A 45 17.65 2.40 -27.49
C ILE A 45 17.43 3.27 -26.25
N GLY A 46 17.11 4.55 -26.43
CA GLY A 46 16.95 5.50 -25.34
C GLY A 46 15.68 5.28 -24.53
N TYR A 47 14.52 5.22 -25.18
CA TYR A 47 13.25 5.12 -24.47
C TYR A 47 12.89 3.67 -24.14
N VAL A 48 12.90 2.77 -25.12
CA VAL A 48 12.44 1.38 -24.89
C VAL A 48 13.46 0.56 -24.10
N CYS A 49 14.73 0.59 -24.49
CA CYS A 49 15.75 -0.19 -23.79
C CYS A 49 16.16 0.47 -22.47
N VAL A 50 16.49 1.77 -22.43
CA VAL A 50 17.02 2.40 -21.21
C VAL A 50 15.92 2.85 -20.23
N VAL A 51 14.89 3.58 -20.68
CA VAL A 51 13.86 4.10 -19.77
C VAL A 51 12.86 3.02 -19.35
N GLN A 52 12.34 2.25 -20.29
CA GLN A 52 11.37 1.18 -20.01
C GLN A 52 12.02 -0.14 -19.57
N LYS A 53 13.36 -0.24 -19.62
CA LYS A 53 14.13 -1.44 -19.26
C LYS A 53 13.57 -2.73 -19.88
N SER A 54 13.07 -2.66 -21.11
CA SER A 54 12.32 -3.78 -21.70
C SER A 54 13.19 -5.02 -21.98
N TYR A 55 14.52 -4.92 -21.83
CA TYR A 55 15.43 -6.07 -21.85
C TYR A 55 15.37 -6.92 -20.57
N GLN A 56 14.75 -6.39 -19.51
CA GLN A 56 14.56 -7.09 -18.25
C GLN A 56 13.23 -7.85 -18.26
N GLU A 57 13.29 -9.04 -17.69
CA GLU A 57 12.09 -9.71 -17.21
C GLU A 57 11.79 -9.23 -15.80
N THR A 58 10.50 -9.08 -15.46
CA THR A 58 10.07 -8.59 -14.14
C THR A 58 9.35 -9.65 -13.32
N ASP A 59 9.40 -9.49 -12.00
CA ASP A 59 8.68 -10.28 -11.00
C ASP A 59 8.13 -9.37 -9.89
N SER A 60 6.95 -9.72 -9.36
CA SER A 60 6.34 -8.98 -8.26
C SER A 60 6.82 -9.51 -6.91
N VAL A 61 6.88 -8.61 -5.92
CA VAL A 61 7.37 -8.98 -4.59
C VAL A 61 6.38 -9.84 -3.81
N ILE A 62 6.86 -10.93 -3.22
CA ILE A 62 6.19 -11.62 -2.12
C ILE A 62 6.84 -11.17 -0.83
N SER A 63 6.04 -10.67 0.12
CA SER A 63 6.56 -10.09 1.36
C SER A 63 5.98 -10.73 2.62
N SER A 64 6.77 -10.69 3.69
CA SER A 64 6.36 -11.01 5.05
C SER A 64 6.79 -9.87 5.97
N VAL A 65 5.88 -9.44 6.85
CA VAL A 65 6.12 -8.34 7.78
C VAL A 65 5.82 -8.80 9.19
N THR A 66 6.70 -8.45 10.13
CA THR A 66 6.45 -8.58 11.56
C THR A 66 6.82 -7.28 12.24
N THR A 67 5.89 -6.72 13.01
CA THR A 67 6.08 -5.48 13.75
C THR A 67 6.25 -5.78 15.24
N LYS A 68 7.07 -4.97 15.91
CA LYS A 68 7.19 -5.00 17.37
C LYS A 68 7.25 -3.57 17.90
N VAL A 69 6.23 -3.19 18.64
CA VAL A 69 6.18 -1.88 19.31
C VAL A 69 6.89 -1.97 20.66
N LYS A 70 7.59 -0.91 21.05
CA LYS A 70 8.17 -0.73 22.38
C LYS A 70 7.89 0.68 22.87
N GLY A 71 7.51 0.78 24.13
CA GLY A 71 7.24 2.04 24.80
C GLY A 71 6.40 1.78 26.05
N THR A 72 6.58 2.60 27.07
CA THR A 72 5.76 2.58 28.27
C THR A 72 5.21 3.98 28.49
N GLY A 73 3.95 4.07 28.89
CA GLY A 73 3.30 5.35 29.19
C GLY A 73 2.70 5.32 30.57
N PHE A 74 2.82 6.44 31.29
CA PHE A 74 2.17 6.63 32.59
C PHE A 74 1.03 7.63 32.44
N THR A 75 -0.14 7.29 32.96
CA THR A 75 -1.30 8.19 33.03
C THR A 75 -1.75 8.32 34.47
N ASN A 76 -2.05 9.53 34.91
CA ASN A 76 -2.61 9.78 36.23
C ASN A 76 -3.91 10.56 36.07
N THR A 77 -5.04 9.85 36.16
CA THR A 77 -6.37 10.42 35.92
C THR A 77 -7.25 10.22 37.15
N SER A 78 -8.13 11.17 37.45
CA SER A 78 -9.02 11.16 38.62
C SER A 78 -9.84 9.87 38.77
N ASP A 79 -10.27 9.29 37.64
CA ASP A 79 -11.16 8.12 37.62
C ASP A 79 -10.42 6.77 37.63
N LEU A 80 -9.15 6.72 37.22
CA LEU A 80 -8.36 5.49 37.10
C LEU A 80 -7.13 5.42 38.02
N GLY A 81 -6.76 6.53 38.67
CA GLY A 81 -5.52 6.66 39.44
C GLY A 81 -4.26 6.65 38.56
N GLY A 82 -3.09 6.47 39.19
CA GLY A 82 -1.81 6.31 38.51
C GLY A 82 -1.68 4.91 37.89
N ARG A 83 -1.60 4.83 36.56
CA ARG A 83 -1.55 3.57 35.81
C ARG A 83 -0.42 3.58 34.77
N VAL A 84 0.27 2.46 34.66
CA VAL A 84 1.29 2.21 33.62
C VAL A 84 0.64 1.39 32.50
N TRP A 85 0.87 1.82 31.26
CA TRP A 85 0.44 1.13 30.04
C TRP A 85 1.65 0.49 29.37
N ASP A 86 1.52 -0.80 29.01
CA ASP A 86 2.53 -1.59 28.29
C ASP A 86 1.93 -2.21 27.00
N VAL A 87 2.76 -2.82 26.15
CA VAL A 87 2.46 -3.32 24.80
C VAL A 87 1.23 -4.23 24.71
N ALA A 88 0.88 -4.94 25.78
CA ALA A 88 -0.27 -5.84 25.83
C ALA A 88 -1.63 -5.12 25.98
N ASP A 89 -1.66 -3.84 26.38
CA ASP A 89 -2.91 -3.14 26.68
C ASP A 89 -3.48 -2.32 25.51
N TYR A 90 -2.69 -1.98 24.47
CA TYR A 90 -3.13 -1.07 23.39
C TYR A 90 -3.16 -1.68 21.97
N ASN A 91 -2.75 -2.94 21.76
CA ASN A 91 -2.80 -3.60 20.45
C ASN A 91 -4.01 -4.55 20.33
N ILE A 92 -5.07 -4.15 19.62
CA ILE A 92 -6.34 -4.88 19.56
C ILE A 92 -7.03 -4.67 18.18
N PRO A 93 -7.66 -5.71 17.59
CA PRO A 93 -8.34 -5.61 16.28
C PRO A 93 -9.74 -4.96 16.34
N PRO A 94 -10.21 -4.28 15.27
CA PRO A 94 -11.46 -3.51 15.27
C PRO A 94 -12.72 -4.31 14.87
N GLN A 95 -13.85 -3.96 15.49
CA GLN A 95 -15.23 -4.19 15.02
C GLN A 95 -16.09 -2.96 15.37
N LEU A 96 -17.07 -2.63 14.52
CA LEU A 96 -17.90 -1.41 14.58
C LEU A 96 -19.41 -1.70 14.54
N PRO A 97 -20.22 -0.96 15.34
CA PRO A 97 -21.61 -0.59 14.96
C PRO A 97 -21.97 0.89 15.28
N ASN A 98 -23.18 1.37 14.87
CA ASN A 98 -23.71 2.75 15.11
C ASN A 98 -25.17 2.82 15.65
N GLN A 99 -26.02 3.88 15.46
CA GLN A 99 -27.16 4.36 16.33
C GLN A 99 -28.67 4.17 15.92
N SER A 100 -29.57 3.80 16.88
CA SER A 100 -31.03 4.16 16.94
C SER A 100 -31.74 3.88 18.31
N THR A 101 -31.97 4.86 19.23
CA THR A 101 -32.48 4.56 20.61
C THR A 101 -33.41 5.55 21.38
N ILE A 102 -33.94 6.66 20.82
CA ILE A 102 -34.76 7.66 21.57
C ILE A 102 -36.29 7.36 21.54
N CYS A 103 -37.05 7.63 22.62
CA CYS A 103 -38.52 7.46 22.71
C CYS A 103 -39.26 8.62 23.39
N MET A 104 -40.58 8.74 23.16
CA MET A 104 -41.47 9.69 23.86
C MET A 104 -42.54 8.98 24.71
N SER A 105 -43.01 7.82 24.26
CA SER A 105 -43.94 6.93 24.98
C SER A 105 -43.59 5.46 24.80
N ASP A 106 -44.13 4.60 25.66
CA ASP A 106 -43.87 3.14 25.64
C ASP A 106 -44.20 2.49 24.29
N SER A 107 -45.16 3.06 23.54
CA SER A 107 -45.51 2.61 22.18
C SER A 107 -44.38 2.75 21.15
N ASP A 108 -43.38 3.60 21.43
CA ASP A 108 -42.23 3.83 20.55
C ASP A 108 -41.15 2.77 20.75
N CYS A 109 -41.27 1.96 21.82
CA CYS A 109 -40.34 0.90 22.17
C CYS A 109 -40.96 -0.46 21.78
N LEU A 110 -40.33 -1.17 20.86
CA LEU A 110 -40.83 -2.46 20.40
C LEU A 110 -40.23 -3.57 21.27
N GLU A 111 -41.05 -4.20 22.09
CA GLU A 111 -40.62 -5.32 22.94
C GLU A 111 -39.98 -6.44 22.10
N GLY A 112 -38.80 -6.91 22.52
CA GLY A 112 -38.04 -7.93 21.81
C GLY A 112 -37.31 -7.44 20.56
N SER A 113 -37.40 -6.15 20.23
CA SER A 113 -36.63 -5.54 19.14
C SER A 113 -35.15 -5.53 19.48
N ASN A 114 -34.34 -6.08 18.58
CA ASN A 114 -32.89 -6.02 18.63
C ASN A 114 -32.41 -5.09 17.52
N ASP A 115 -32.05 -3.85 17.90
CA ASP A 115 -31.37 -2.97 16.98
C ASP A 115 -29.91 -3.43 16.85
N VAL A 116 -29.46 -3.72 15.62
CA VAL A 116 -28.05 -4.04 15.31
C VAL A 116 -27.10 -2.92 15.75
N ARG A 117 -27.68 -1.72 15.88
CA ARG A 117 -27.09 -0.47 16.32
C ARG A 117 -27.32 -0.15 17.80
N GLY A 118 -28.15 -0.94 18.49
CA GLY A 118 -28.46 -0.80 19.90
C GLY A 118 -27.46 -1.50 20.81
N ASN A 119 -27.47 -1.13 22.09
CA ASN A 119 -26.63 -1.76 23.12
C ASN A 119 -27.27 -3.02 23.74
N GLY A 120 -28.49 -3.38 23.32
CA GLY A 120 -29.26 -4.52 23.84
C GLY A 120 -30.66 -4.64 23.25
N ILE A 121 -31.45 -5.55 23.83
CA ILE A 121 -32.81 -5.87 23.36
C ILE A 121 -33.82 -4.99 24.10
N GLN A 122 -34.74 -4.33 23.39
CA GLN A 122 -35.74 -3.45 24.00
C GLN A 122 -36.78 -4.24 24.82
N THR A 123 -37.12 -3.72 26.00
CA THR A 123 -38.15 -4.30 26.90
C THR A 123 -39.57 -3.78 26.62
N GLY A 124 -39.71 -2.74 25.79
CA GLY A 124 -41.00 -2.11 25.46
C GLY A 124 -41.41 -0.96 26.39
N LEU A 125 -40.57 -0.58 27.37
CA LEU A 125 -40.82 0.52 28.30
C LEU A 125 -40.00 1.76 27.93
N CYS A 126 -40.60 2.96 27.98
CA CYS A 126 -39.94 4.23 27.75
C CYS A 126 -39.64 4.92 29.09
N MET A 127 -38.37 4.91 29.48
CA MET A 127 -37.92 5.34 30.82
C MET A 127 -37.22 6.70 30.77
N ASN A 128 -37.32 7.48 31.86
CA ASN A 128 -36.58 8.73 32.00
C ASN A 128 -35.09 8.46 32.15
N TYR A 129 -34.28 8.87 31.17
CA TYR A 129 -32.81 8.79 31.23
C TYR A 129 -32.22 10.03 31.92
N SER A 130 -32.79 11.21 31.67
CA SER A 130 -32.49 12.47 32.35
C SER A 130 -33.76 13.27 32.63
N GLU A 131 -33.65 14.42 33.29
CA GLU A 131 -34.79 15.33 33.52
C GLU A 131 -35.48 15.78 32.21
N THR A 132 -34.78 15.73 31.08
CA THR A 132 -35.24 16.23 29.79
C THR A 132 -35.37 15.18 28.69
N VAL A 133 -34.80 13.98 28.85
CA VAL A 133 -34.74 12.95 27.81
C VAL A 133 -35.28 11.61 28.33
N LYS A 134 -36.18 10.99 27.56
CA LYS A 134 -36.63 9.61 27.74
C LYS A 134 -36.01 8.69 26.68
N THR A 135 -35.70 7.46 27.07
CA THR A 135 -35.12 6.45 26.19
C THR A 135 -35.75 5.09 26.45
N CYS A 136 -35.80 4.24 25.43
CA CYS A 136 -36.31 2.88 25.60
C CYS A 136 -35.41 2.11 26.56
N GLU A 137 -36.01 1.42 27.51
CA GLU A 137 -35.31 0.48 28.36
C GLU A 137 -34.85 -0.73 27.53
N VAL A 138 -33.60 -1.15 27.77
CA VAL A 138 -32.97 -2.25 27.06
C VAL A 138 -32.36 -3.24 28.04
N LEU A 139 -32.58 -4.53 27.79
CA LEU A 139 -31.86 -5.61 28.45
C LEU A 139 -30.43 -5.67 27.89
N SER A 140 -29.46 -5.19 28.67
CA SER A 140 -28.06 -5.04 28.28
C SER A 140 -27.12 -5.03 29.49
N TRP A 141 -25.83 -4.85 29.24
CA TRP A 141 -24.85 -4.59 30.31
C TRP A 141 -25.01 -3.17 30.81
N CYS A 142 -25.42 -3.02 32.08
CA CYS A 142 -25.65 -1.73 32.72
C CYS A 142 -24.52 -1.36 33.70
N PRO A 143 -24.18 -0.06 33.83
CA PRO A 143 -24.71 1.08 33.09
C PRO A 143 -24.20 1.14 31.63
N LEU A 144 -24.97 1.78 30.75
CA LEU A 144 -24.60 1.98 29.35
C LEU A 144 -23.47 3.00 29.20
N GLU A 145 -22.66 2.83 28.15
CA GLU A 145 -21.59 3.75 27.77
C GLU A 145 -22.14 5.13 27.43
N ILE A 146 -21.48 6.17 27.94
CA ILE A 146 -21.79 7.57 27.65
C ILE A 146 -20.81 8.07 26.58
N ASP A 147 -21.28 8.19 25.34
CA ASP A 147 -20.46 8.51 24.15
C ASP A 147 -20.64 9.98 23.70
N ILE A 148 -20.76 10.91 24.65
CA ILE A 148 -21.23 12.28 24.38
C ILE A 148 -20.08 13.25 24.09
N ASN A 149 -18.91 13.07 24.72
CA ASN A 149 -17.76 13.96 24.57
C ASN A 149 -16.44 13.20 24.45
N LEU A 150 -15.70 13.46 23.38
CA LEU A 150 -14.29 13.08 23.26
C LEU A 150 -13.44 13.99 24.16
N PRO A 151 -12.40 13.47 24.84
CA PRO A 151 -11.46 14.30 25.57
C PRO A 151 -10.70 15.24 24.60
N GLU A 152 -10.48 16.48 25.04
CA GLU A 152 -9.80 17.53 24.25
C GLU A 152 -8.33 17.20 23.96
N HIS A 153 -7.70 16.37 24.82
CA HIS A 153 -6.31 15.95 24.70
C HIS A 153 -6.17 14.43 24.81
N ALA A 154 -5.15 13.87 24.15
CA ALA A 154 -4.88 12.44 24.19
C ALA A 154 -4.42 12.04 25.60
N LEU A 155 -5.04 11.01 26.15
CA LEU A 155 -4.68 10.46 27.47
C LEU A 155 -3.23 9.95 27.51
N LEU A 156 -2.74 9.36 26.41
CA LEU A 156 -1.43 8.75 26.32
C LEU A 156 -0.46 9.58 25.47
N VAL A 157 -0.13 10.79 25.94
CA VAL A 157 0.80 11.72 25.26
C VAL A 157 2.15 11.06 24.99
N ALA A 158 2.66 10.26 25.93
CA ALA A 158 3.93 9.54 25.82
C ALA A 158 4.01 8.57 24.62
N ALA A 159 2.87 8.20 24.01
CA ALA A 159 2.85 7.34 22.84
C ALA A 159 3.59 7.96 21.63
N GLU A 160 3.76 9.28 21.59
CA GLU A 160 4.52 9.93 20.52
C GLU A 160 5.98 9.44 20.44
N ASP A 161 6.55 9.05 21.58
CA ASP A 161 7.93 8.59 21.72
C ASP A 161 8.08 7.08 21.61
N PHE A 162 6.99 6.37 21.34
CA PHE A 162 7.06 4.93 21.15
C PHE A 162 7.79 4.62 19.86
N THR A 163 8.51 3.50 19.88
CA THR A 163 9.29 3.03 18.73
C THR A 163 8.71 1.74 18.20
N VAL A 164 8.75 1.58 16.89
CA VAL A 164 8.28 0.40 16.17
C VAL A 164 9.45 -0.18 15.42
N LEU A 165 9.81 -1.41 15.73
CA LEU A 165 10.72 -2.21 14.92
C LEU A 165 9.91 -2.93 13.84
N ILE A 166 10.22 -2.65 12.58
CA ILE A 166 9.62 -3.32 11.42
C ILE A 166 10.62 -4.31 10.85
N LYS A 167 10.28 -5.61 10.91
CA LYS A 167 11.02 -6.67 10.24
C LYS A 167 10.29 -7.02 8.96
N ASN A 168 10.92 -6.76 7.83
CA ASN A 168 10.37 -7.08 6.53
C ASN A 168 11.33 -8.01 5.76
N SER A 169 10.76 -9.07 5.20
CA SER A 169 11.44 -10.00 4.30
C SER A 169 10.71 -9.98 2.97
N VAL A 170 11.46 -9.90 1.89
CA VAL A 170 10.96 -9.91 0.52
C VAL A 170 11.58 -11.05 -0.27
N THR A 171 10.83 -11.56 -1.23
CA THR A 171 11.25 -12.63 -2.13
C THR A 171 10.69 -12.38 -3.51
N TYR A 172 11.54 -12.55 -4.52
CA TYR A 172 11.14 -12.61 -5.94
C TYR A 172 11.38 -14.06 -6.40
N PRO A 173 10.35 -14.92 -6.34
CA PRO A 173 10.49 -16.35 -6.60
C PRO A 173 11.06 -16.63 -7.99
N LYS A 174 10.72 -15.81 -8.98
CA LYS A 174 11.16 -16.00 -10.36
C LYS A 174 12.68 -15.90 -10.52
N PHE A 175 13.32 -15.06 -9.72
CA PHE A 175 14.76 -14.85 -9.73
C PHE A 175 15.49 -15.58 -8.60
N ASN A 176 14.75 -16.33 -7.75
CA ASN A 176 15.25 -16.95 -6.53
C ASN A 176 16.05 -15.96 -5.65
N PHE A 177 15.56 -14.72 -5.57
CA PHE A 177 16.19 -13.64 -4.80
C PHE A 177 15.42 -13.41 -3.52
N HIS A 178 16.13 -13.39 -2.39
CA HIS A 178 15.58 -13.17 -1.06
C HIS A 178 16.35 -12.07 -0.38
N LYS A 179 15.65 -11.09 0.19
CA LYS A 179 16.30 -10.00 0.93
C LYS A 179 15.47 -9.57 2.13
N ARG A 180 16.15 -9.00 3.12
CA ARG A 180 15.55 -8.46 4.34
C ARG A 180 15.92 -6.99 4.46
N ASN A 181 15.05 -6.20 5.09
CA ASN A 181 15.36 -4.79 5.38
C ASN A 181 16.52 -4.64 6.39
N ILE A 182 16.65 -5.59 7.32
CA ILE A 182 17.78 -5.63 8.24
C ILE A 182 18.93 -6.35 7.54
N LEU A 183 19.99 -5.59 7.20
CA LEU A 183 21.19 -6.11 6.57
C LEU A 183 21.88 -7.14 7.50
N PRO A 184 22.54 -8.17 6.93
CA PRO A 184 23.22 -9.21 7.71
C PRO A 184 24.38 -8.68 8.55
N ASP A 185 25.03 -7.59 8.11
CA ASP A 185 26.17 -6.98 8.79
C ASP A 185 25.78 -6.10 9.98
N VAL A 186 24.48 -5.97 10.26
CA VAL A 186 23.95 -5.12 11.32
C VAL A 186 24.12 -5.78 12.70
N ASN A 187 24.83 -5.10 13.58
CA ASN A 187 25.06 -5.55 14.94
C ASN A 187 23.87 -5.24 15.87
N SER A 188 23.74 -6.04 16.93
CA SER A 188 22.76 -5.83 18.00
C SER A 188 22.98 -4.53 18.79
N SER A 189 24.20 -3.96 18.75
CA SER A 189 24.47 -2.63 19.30
C SER A 189 23.84 -1.51 18.46
N TYR A 190 23.89 -1.62 17.14
CA TYR A 190 23.27 -0.66 16.22
C TYR A 190 21.75 -0.65 16.40
N LEU A 191 21.12 -1.84 16.46
CA LEU A 191 19.66 -1.96 16.67
C LEU A 191 19.17 -1.46 18.05
N LYS A 192 20.07 -1.15 18.99
CA LYS A 192 19.69 -0.52 20.27
C LYS A 192 19.68 1.00 20.21
N GLN A 193 20.37 1.60 19.24
CA GLN A 193 20.63 3.03 19.18
C GLN A 193 20.11 3.69 17.90
N CYS A 194 19.95 2.93 16.81
CA CYS A 194 19.50 3.49 15.55
C CYS A 194 18.05 3.96 15.66
N GLU A 195 17.79 5.08 15.02
CA GLU A 195 16.46 5.66 14.82
C GLU A 195 16.39 6.07 13.35
N PHE A 196 15.32 5.65 12.68
CA PHE A 196 15.16 5.91 11.25
C PHE A 196 15.18 7.40 10.96
N ASN A 197 16.01 7.78 10.00
CA ASN A 197 16.02 9.13 9.48
C ASN A 197 16.38 9.13 8.00
N ARG A 198 15.51 9.72 7.17
CA ARG A 198 15.65 9.73 5.71
C ARG A 198 17.01 10.26 5.20
N LYS A 199 17.67 11.15 5.95
CA LYS A 199 18.94 11.76 5.54
C LYS A 199 20.16 11.15 6.22
N THR A 200 20.05 10.83 7.51
CA THR A 200 21.20 10.40 8.31
C THR A 200 21.32 8.89 8.42
N ASP A 201 20.21 8.16 8.50
CA ASP A 201 20.18 6.71 8.65
C ASP A 201 18.90 6.10 8.01
N PRO A 202 18.85 5.97 6.67
CA PRO A 202 17.67 5.47 5.95
C PRO A 202 17.48 3.96 6.07
N ASP A 203 18.50 3.21 6.50
CA ASP A 203 18.46 1.74 6.60
C ASP A 203 18.00 1.25 7.98
N CYS A 204 17.89 2.12 8.98
CA CYS A 204 17.44 1.73 10.31
C CYS A 204 15.96 1.26 10.30
N PRO A 205 15.66 0.06 10.83
CA PRO A 205 14.32 -0.51 10.84
C PRO A 205 13.45 -0.06 12.03
N ILE A 206 13.92 0.91 12.83
CA ILE A 206 13.26 1.38 14.06
C ILE A 206 12.72 2.78 13.83
N PHE A 207 11.40 2.93 13.95
CA PHE A 207 10.70 4.17 13.64
C PHE A 207 10.03 4.73 14.89
N ARG A 208 10.18 6.02 15.15
CA ARG A 208 9.43 6.72 16.18
C ARG A 208 8.04 7.10 15.66
N LEU A 209 7.00 6.92 16.47
CA LEU A 209 5.62 7.16 16.06
C LEU A 209 5.38 8.62 15.64
N LYS A 210 5.92 9.58 16.40
CA LYS A 210 5.85 11.01 16.10
C LYS A 210 6.40 11.35 14.72
N ASP A 211 7.55 10.79 14.37
CA ASP A 211 8.24 11.12 13.13
C ASP A 211 7.48 10.58 11.92
N MET A 212 6.94 9.36 12.02
CA MET A 212 6.10 8.78 10.96
C MET A 212 4.83 9.61 10.69
N VAL A 213 4.17 10.08 11.76
CA VAL A 213 2.96 10.89 11.64
C VAL A 213 3.28 12.29 11.11
N SER A 214 4.39 12.88 11.56
CA SER A 214 4.84 14.21 11.10
C SER A 214 5.28 14.19 9.63
N GLU A 215 5.94 13.11 9.18
CA GLU A 215 6.34 12.92 7.78
C GLU A 215 5.14 12.70 6.86
N ALA A 216 4.01 12.25 7.41
CA ALA A 216 2.72 12.18 6.71
C ALA A 216 1.93 13.51 6.76
N GLU A 217 2.54 14.60 7.22
CA GLU A 217 1.95 15.95 7.33
C GLU A 217 0.74 16.01 8.28
N GLU A 218 0.74 15.20 9.34
CA GLU A 218 -0.33 15.16 10.34
C GLU A 218 0.20 15.47 11.76
N ASP A 219 -0.72 15.89 12.63
CA ASP A 219 -0.43 16.13 14.04
C ASP A 219 -0.76 14.89 14.89
N PHE A 220 0.22 14.42 15.67
CA PHE A 220 0.09 13.21 16.47
C PHE A 220 -1.01 13.31 17.53
N GLN A 221 -1.12 14.45 18.22
CA GLN A 221 -2.09 14.62 19.31
C GLN A 221 -3.54 14.64 18.79
N THR A 222 -3.75 15.30 17.65
CA THR A 222 -5.04 15.31 16.95
C THR A 222 -5.41 13.92 16.42
N MET A 223 -4.44 13.17 15.88
CA MET A 223 -4.68 11.79 15.45
C MET A 223 -4.89 10.82 16.61
N ALA A 224 -4.24 11.03 17.75
CA ALA A 224 -4.40 10.17 18.93
C ALA A 224 -5.75 10.36 19.64
N THR A 225 -6.30 11.59 19.62
CA THR A 225 -7.62 11.89 20.21
C THR A 225 -8.77 11.38 19.35
N ARG A 226 -8.74 11.65 18.05
CA ARG A 226 -9.83 11.27 17.12
C ARG A 226 -9.66 9.85 16.56
N GLY A 227 -8.45 9.31 16.62
CA GLY A 227 -8.04 8.12 15.91
C GLY A 227 -7.79 8.38 14.42
N GLY A 228 -7.11 7.45 13.77
CA GLY A 228 -6.84 7.52 12.33
C GLY A 228 -6.12 6.29 11.80
N VAL A 229 -5.92 6.23 10.49
CA VAL A 229 -5.22 5.12 9.85
C VAL A 229 -4.03 5.66 9.07
N LEU A 230 -2.83 5.22 9.44
CA LEU A 230 -1.57 5.58 8.79
C LEU A 230 -1.01 4.38 8.01
N GLY A 231 -0.68 4.60 6.75
CA GLY A 231 -0.02 3.63 5.89
C GLY A 231 1.50 3.81 5.94
N ILE A 232 2.21 2.72 6.23
CA ILE A 232 3.67 2.62 6.13
C ILE A 232 3.98 1.88 4.82
N MET A 233 4.37 2.64 3.81
CA MET A 233 4.68 2.14 2.47
C MET A 233 6.15 1.76 2.37
N ILE A 234 6.43 0.51 2.01
CA ILE A 234 7.79 -0.02 1.82
C ILE A 234 7.94 -0.41 0.36
N ASP A 235 8.66 0.42 -0.40
CA ASP A 235 8.94 0.21 -1.83
C ASP A 235 10.24 -0.60 -2.00
N TRP A 236 10.11 -1.76 -2.64
CA TRP A 236 11.19 -2.63 -3.08
C TRP A 236 11.28 -2.71 -4.61
N ASN A 237 11.40 -1.58 -5.28
CA ASN A 237 11.75 -1.54 -6.69
C ASN A 237 13.25 -1.77 -6.87
N CYS A 238 13.61 -2.95 -7.36
CA CYS A 238 15.00 -3.40 -7.46
C CYS A 238 15.39 -3.77 -8.89
N ASP A 239 16.61 -3.38 -9.26
CA ASP A 239 17.25 -3.81 -10.50
C ASP A 239 18.33 -4.84 -10.16
N LEU A 240 18.03 -6.11 -10.44
CA LEU A 240 18.88 -7.26 -10.11
C LEU A 240 20.03 -7.46 -11.10
N ASP A 241 20.20 -6.58 -12.09
CA ASP A 241 21.42 -6.52 -12.89
C ASP A 241 22.55 -5.83 -12.15
N TRP A 242 22.21 -5.00 -11.16
CA TRP A 242 23.16 -4.37 -10.26
C TRP A 242 23.44 -5.25 -9.04
N PRO A 243 24.59 -5.04 -8.36
CA PRO A 243 24.88 -5.73 -7.12
C PRO A 243 23.77 -5.58 -6.08
N GLU A 244 23.58 -6.64 -5.28
CA GLU A 244 22.48 -6.76 -4.32
C GLU A 244 22.36 -5.57 -3.35
N HIS A 245 23.46 -4.91 -2.97
CA HIS A 245 23.44 -3.81 -2.01
C HIS A 245 22.63 -2.59 -2.48
N TYR A 246 22.46 -2.38 -3.80
CA TYR A 246 21.63 -1.28 -4.32
C TYR A 246 20.12 -1.52 -4.17
N CYS A 247 19.71 -2.76 -3.93
CA CYS A 247 18.30 -3.11 -3.71
C CYS A 247 17.92 -2.90 -2.23
N GLY A 248 17.55 -1.68 -1.85
CA GLY A 248 17.12 -1.34 -0.49
C GLY A 248 15.65 -0.91 -0.41
N PRO A 249 15.00 -1.06 0.75
CA PRO A 249 13.64 -0.57 0.95
C PRO A 249 13.60 0.96 0.94
N LYS A 250 12.57 1.54 0.33
CA LYS A 250 12.27 2.97 0.46
C LYS A 250 10.99 3.14 1.25
N TYR A 251 11.09 3.84 2.37
CA TYR A 251 9.97 4.09 3.27
C TYR A 251 9.24 5.38 2.92
N SER A 252 7.91 5.33 2.92
CA SER A 252 7.06 6.52 2.88
C SER A 252 5.84 6.35 3.77
N PHE A 253 5.32 7.47 4.29
CA PHE A 253 4.22 7.47 5.24
C PHE A 253 3.08 8.31 4.68
N ARG A 254 1.85 7.82 4.80
CA ARG A 254 0.67 8.53 4.31
C ARG A 254 -0.55 8.16 5.11
N ARG A 255 -1.40 9.14 5.40
CA ARG A 255 -2.73 8.90 5.95
C ARG A 255 -3.63 8.17 4.95
N LEU A 256 -4.32 7.12 5.39
CA LEU A 256 -5.19 6.29 4.56
C LEU A 256 -6.68 6.58 4.78
N ASP A 257 -7.06 7.13 5.93
CA ASP A 257 -8.44 7.53 6.20
C ASP A 257 -8.78 8.90 5.58
N ASN A 258 -10.02 9.05 5.10
CA ASN A 258 -10.49 10.26 4.46
C ASN A 258 -10.67 11.40 5.48
N LYS A 259 -9.82 12.43 5.38
CA LYS A 259 -9.95 13.70 6.12
C LYS A 259 -10.90 14.65 5.37
N ILE A 260 -12.14 14.24 5.09
CA ILE A 260 -13.11 15.11 4.43
C ILE A 260 -13.93 15.82 5.51
N PRO A 261 -13.78 17.15 5.70
CA PRO A 261 -14.53 17.91 6.70
C PRO A 261 -16.05 17.87 6.46
N GLU A 262 -16.45 17.74 5.19
CA GLU A 262 -17.84 17.82 4.74
C GLU A 262 -18.63 16.50 4.88
N ASN A 263 -17.96 15.35 4.99
CA ASN A 263 -18.58 14.02 5.11
C ASN A 263 -18.01 13.26 6.31
N ASN A 264 -18.20 13.82 7.50
CA ASN A 264 -17.63 13.33 8.75
C ASN A 264 -18.52 12.25 9.41
N VAL A 265 -18.90 11.21 8.65
CA VAL A 265 -19.79 10.13 9.15
C VAL A 265 -19.06 9.23 10.18
N ALA A 266 -17.73 9.16 10.10
CA ALA A 266 -16.87 8.49 11.08
C ALA A 266 -15.48 9.16 11.10
N PRO A 267 -15.29 10.25 11.88
CA PRO A 267 -13.96 10.82 12.08
C PRO A 267 -13.05 9.82 12.80
N GLY A 268 -12.05 9.31 12.09
CA GLY A 268 -10.95 8.55 12.69
C GLY A 268 -11.22 7.07 12.90
N TYR A 269 -10.53 6.49 13.89
CA TYR A 269 -10.49 5.05 14.14
C TYR A 269 -10.67 4.75 15.63
N ASN A 270 -11.69 3.96 15.94
CA ASN A 270 -11.99 3.49 17.29
C ASN A 270 -12.55 2.07 17.28
N PHE A 271 -12.43 1.38 18.40
CA PHE A 271 -13.04 0.07 18.62
C PHE A 271 -13.36 -0.13 20.09
N ARG A 272 -14.25 -1.08 20.38
CA ARG A 272 -14.68 -1.43 21.75
C ARG A 272 -14.24 -2.84 22.10
N PHE A 273 -13.77 -3.03 23.34
CA PHE A 273 -13.47 -4.35 23.89
C PHE A 273 -13.83 -4.38 25.37
N ALA A 274 -14.02 -5.58 25.94
CA ALA A 274 -14.41 -5.74 27.33
C ALA A 274 -13.47 -6.69 28.07
N LYS A 275 -13.15 -6.35 29.32
CA LYS A 275 -12.49 -7.24 30.28
C LYS A 275 -13.57 -7.79 31.23
N TYR A 276 -13.73 -9.11 31.28
CA TYR A 276 -14.77 -9.78 32.08
C TYR A 276 -14.21 -10.25 33.42
N TYR A 277 -15.01 -10.11 34.46
CA TYR A 277 -14.67 -10.46 35.84
C TYR A 277 -15.85 -11.16 36.51
N LYS A 278 -15.57 -11.94 37.55
CA LYS A 278 -16.59 -12.58 38.38
C LYS A 278 -16.39 -12.14 39.83
N THR A 279 -17.42 -11.57 40.43
CA THR A 279 -17.40 -11.12 41.82
C THR A 279 -17.55 -12.34 42.75
N THR A 280 -17.13 -12.19 44.02
CA THR A 280 -17.27 -13.23 45.07
C THR A 280 -18.70 -13.73 45.23
N ASP A 281 -19.69 -12.89 44.95
CA ASP A 281 -21.12 -13.22 45.01
C ASP A 281 -21.62 -14.02 43.80
N GLY A 282 -20.72 -14.43 42.89
CA GLY A 282 -21.04 -15.18 41.68
C GLY A 282 -21.58 -14.35 40.52
N ARG A 283 -21.80 -13.04 40.70
CA ARG A 283 -22.23 -12.10 39.65
C ARG A 283 -21.11 -11.87 38.63
N GLU A 284 -21.46 -11.90 37.35
CA GLU A 284 -20.56 -11.54 36.26
C GLU A 284 -20.59 -10.03 36.05
N THR A 285 -19.40 -9.43 35.91
CA THR A 285 -19.21 -8.00 35.68
C THR A 285 -18.22 -7.80 34.55
N ARG A 286 -18.30 -6.68 33.84
CA ARG A 286 -17.33 -6.35 32.79
C ARG A 286 -16.93 -4.89 32.84
N THR A 287 -15.68 -4.62 32.46
CA THR A 287 -15.21 -3.28 32.15
C THR A 287 -15.18 -3.13 30.63
N LEU A 288 -16.07 -2.31 30.09
CA LEU A 288 -16.07 -1.93 28.68
C LEU A 288 -15.06 -0.80 28.46
N ILE A 289 -14.23 -0.94 27.43
CA ILE A 289 -13.23 0.06 27.04
C ILE A 289 -13.46 0.39 25.57
N LYS A 290 -13.73 1.67 25.29
CA LYS A 290 -13.68 2.23 23.95
C LYS A 290 -12.31 2.86 23.75
N ALA A 291 -11.53 2.30 22.84
CA ALA A 291 -10.19 2.78 22.54
C ALA A 291 -10.20 3.59 21.24
N TYR A 292 -9.54 4.74 21.29
CA TYR A 292 -9.19 5.56 20.14
C TYR A 292 -7.69 5.45 19.93
N GLY A 293 -7.27 5.40 18.67
CA GLY A 293 -5.85 5.29 18.38
C GLY A 293 -5.53 5.33 16.91
N ILE A 294 -4.23 5.25 16.63
CA ILE A 294 -3.69 5.26 15.27
C ILE A 294 -3.44 3.81 14.87
N ARG A 295 -4.09 3.37 13.79
CA ARG A 295 -3.82 2.08 13.16
C ARG A 295 -2.72 2.25 12.13
N PHE A 296 -1.65 1.46 12.24
CA PHE A 296 -0.55 1.44 11.27
C PHE A 296 -0.67 0.23 10.36
N ASP A 297 -0.91 0.47 9.06
CA ASP A 297 -0.97 -0.58 8.05
C ASP A 297 0.36 -0.60 7.27
N VAL A 298 1.15 -1.67 7.41
CA VAL A 298 2.40 -1.84 6.66
C VAL A 298 2.08 -2.43 5.28
N ILE A 299 2.32 -1.65 4.24
CA ILE A 299 2.03 -1.99 2.85
C ILE A 299 3.37 -2.12 2.11
N VAL A 300 3.68 -3.34 1.70
CA VAL A 300 4.92 -3.64 0.96
C VAL A 300 4.57 -3.86 -0.50
N PHE A 301 5.28 -3.17 -1.38
CA PHE A 301 5.14 -3.31 -2.83
C PHE A 301 6.48 -3.13 -3.51
N GLY A 302 6.57 -3.55 -4.77
CA GLY A 302 7.79 -3.41 -5.55
C GLY A 302 7.89 -4.46 -6.63
N THR A 303 8.69 -4.17 -7.64
CA THR A 303 9.03 -5.08 -8.72
C THR A 303 10.53 -5.24 -8.82
N ALA A 304 10.97 -6.47 -9.09
CA ALA A 304 12.35 -6.73 -9.45
C ALA A 304 12.47 -6.91 -10.96
N GLY A 305 13.47 -6.30 -11.57
CA GLY A 305 13.86 -6.52 -12.97
C GLY A 305 15.20 -7.23 -13.05
N LYS A 306 15.34 -8.22 -13.95
CA LYS A 306 16.61 -8.88 -14.25
C LYS A 306 16.73 -9.13 -15.74
N PHE A 307 17.93 -8.97 -16.30
CA PHE A 307 18.21 -9.22 -17.72
C PHE A 307 17.73 -10.62 -18.14
N ASN A 308 16.96 -10.66 -19.23
CA ASN A 308 16.59 -11.90 -19.89
C ASN A 308 16.74 -11.75 -21.41
N MET A 309 17.33 -12.78 -22.03
CA MET A 309 17.56 -12.82 -23.47
C MET A 309 16.25 -12.85 -24.27
N VAL A 310 15.19 -13.50 -23.78
CA VAL A 310 13.90 -13.62 -24.49
C VAL A 310 13.26 -12.25 -24.78
N PRO A 311 12.95 -11.39 -23.79
CA PRO A 311 12.38 -10.07 -24.07
C PRO A 311 13.36 -9.19 -24.85
N THR A 312 14.67 -9.36 -24.65
CA THR A 312 15.69 -8.64 -25.43
C THR A 312 15.59 -8.97 -26.93
N ILE A 313 15.54 -10.25 -27.31
CA ILE A 313 15.42 -10.67 -28.72
C ILE A 313 14.09 -10.20 -29.31
N VAL A 314 12.99 -10.30 -28.56
CA VAL A 314 11.67 -9.83 -29.02
C VAL A 314 11.70 -8.32 -29.31
N ASN A 315 12.30 -7.52 -28.43
CA ASN A 315 12.41 -6.07 -28.62
C ASN A 315 13.35 -5.70 -29.77
N VAL A 316 14.46 -6.42 -29.95
CA VAL A 316 15.34 -6.23 -31.12
C VAL A 316 14.59 -6.58 -32.41
N GLY A 317 13.82 -7.67 -32.42
CA GLY A 317 12.96 -8.04 -33.55
C GLY A 317 11.96 -6.94 -33.89
N ALA A 318 11.25 -6.43 -32.88
CA ALA A 318 10.32 -5.30 -33.05
C ALA A 318 11.02 -4.01 -33.52
N ALA A 319 12.24 -3.74 -33.06
CA ALA A 319 13.02 -2.59 -33.52
C ALA A 319 13.39 -2.70 -35.00
N LEU A 320 13.79 -3.90 -35.45
CA LEU A 320 14.12 -4.17 -36.85
C LEU A 320 12.90 -4.02 -37.76
N THR A 321 11.70 -4.41 -37.31
CA THR A 321 10.46 -4.20 -38.06
C THR A 321 10.06 -2.72 -38.13
N PHE A 322 10.29 -1.93 -37.08
CA PHE A 322 10.09 -0.48 -37.15
C PHE A 322 11.03 0.19 -38.16
N LEU A 323 12.28 -0.26 -38.25
CA LEU A 323 13.24 0.25 -39.24
C LEU A 323 12.85 -0.10 -40.68
N SER A 324 12.20 -1.25 -40.92
CA SER A 324 11.73 -1.63 -42.27
C SER A 324 10.49 -0.87 -42.72
N LEU A 325 9.65 -0.36 -41.81
CA LEU A 325 8.51 0.49 -42.16
C LEU A 325 8.94 1.83 -42.79
N VAL A 326 10.14 2.34 -42.47
CA VAL A 326 10.68 3.58 -43.05
C VAL A 326 10.84 3.46 -44.57
N SER A 327 11.21 2.28 -45.07
CA SER A 327 11.31 2.03 -46.52
C SER A 327 9.95 2.08 -47.21
N SER A 328 8.87 1.63 -46.56
CA SER A 328 7.52 1.60 -47.13
C SER A 328 6.89 3.00 -47.22
N VAL A 329 7.07 3.84 -46.20
CA VAL A 329 6.52 5.22 -46.17
C VAL A 329 7.15 6.11 -47.25
N LYS A 330 8.39 5.83 -47.63
CA LYS A 330 9.08 6.62 -48.65
C LYS A 330 8.72 6.20 -50.06
N TRP A 331 8.42 4.92 -50.28
CA TRP A 331 7.91 4.41 -51.55
C TRP A 331 6.60 5.10 -51.94
N SER A 332 5.65 5.25 -51.02
CA SER A 332 4.39 5.97 -51.29
C SER A 332 4.60 7.45 -51.61
N HIS A 333 5.57 8.11 -50.97
CA HIS A 333 5.89 9.51 -51.26
C HIS A 333 6.63 9.70 -52.59
N LEU A 334 7.55 8.78 -52.95
CA LEU A 334 8.23 8.76 -54.24
C LEU A 334 7.26 8.45 -55.39
N GLN A 335 6.28 7.57 -55.16
CA GLN A 335 5.26 7.24 -56.16
C GLN A 335 4.31 8.44 -56.40
N ASN A 336 3.99 9.20 -55.36
CA ASN A 336 3.20 10.44 -55.47
C ASN A 336 3.96 11.61 -56.12
N THR A 337 5.29 11.58 -56.17
CA THR A 337 6.12 12.61 -56.83
C THR A 337 6.52 12.24 -58.26
N HIS A 338 6.27 11.00 -58.70
CA HIS A 338 6.58 10.48 -60.03
C HIS A 338 5.39 9.79 -60.73
N TYR A 339 4.17 10.35 -60.58
CA TYR A 339 3.13 10.23 -61.61
C TYR A 339 2.96 11.58 -62.31
N LEU A 340 3.91 11.87 -63.21
CA LEU A 340 3.73 12.58 -64.48
C LEU A 340 4.84 12.12 -65.43
#